data_AF-A0A846EAN7-F1
#
_entry.id   AF-A0A846EAN7-F1
#
_cell.length_a   1.000
_cell.length_b   1.000
_cell.length_c   1.000
_cell.angle_alpha   90.00
_cell.angle_beta   90.00
_cell.angle_gamma   90.00
#
_symmetry.space_group_name_H-M   'P 1'
#
loop_
_entity.id
_entity.type
_entity.pdbx_description
1 polymer ?
#
loop_
_entity_poly.entity_id
_entity_poly.type
_entity_poly.pdbx_seq_one_letter_code
_entity_poly.pdbx_strand_id
1 'polypeptide(L)'
;MKSDFQAKFLQHLLDKQEEQGFTLIELLVVIIIIGILSAIALPSFLNQANKAKQSEAKTYVGSMNRAQQAALMERGSFTSDVSTLGLGIATQTEN
;
A
#
# COMPACT_ATOMS: atom_id res chain seq x y z
N MET A 1 11.23 -48.54 -42.80
CA MET A 1 11.30 -47.09 -43.10
C MET A 1 9.92 -46.42 -43.12
N LYS A 2 8.90 -46.97 -43.80
CA LYS A 2 7.54 -46.39 -43.81
C LYS A 2 6.84 -46.40 -42.43
N SER A 3 7.12 -47.40 -41.59
CA SER A 3 6.51 -47.57 -40.26
C SER A 3 6.98 -46.53 -39.23
N ASP A 4 8.28 -46.18 -39.21
CA ASP A 4 8.81 -45.16 -38.30
C ASP A 4 8.26 -43.77 -38.60
N PHE A 5 8.04 -43.48 -39.89
CA PHE A 5 7.41 -42.23 -40.30
C PHE A 5 5.96 -42.16 -39.82
N GLN A 6 5.20 -43.25 -39.97
CA GLN A 6 3.84 -43.34 -39.45
C GLN A 6 3.79 -43.24 -37.92
N ALA A 7 4.74 -43.87 -37.22
CA ALA A 7 4.84 -43.78 -35.77
C ALA A 7 5.14 -42.35 -35.31
N LYS A 8 6.13 -41.67 -35.91
CA LYS A 8 6.46 -40.27 -35.59
C LYS A 8 5.35 -39.30 -35.97
N PHE A 9 4.65 -39.55 -37.07
CA PHE A 9 3.52 -38.73 -37.50
C PHE A 9 2.32 -38.87 -36.55
N LEU A 10 1.99 -40.10 -36.14
CA LEU A 10 0.97 -40.35 -35.12
C LEU A 10 1.36 -39.73 -33.77
N GLN A 11 2.64 -39.79 -33.40
CA GLN A 11 3.14 -39.18 -32.16
C GLN A 11 3.03 -37.66 -32.20
N HIS A 12 3.29 -37.03 -33.35
CA HIS A 12 3.12 -35.58 -33.52
C HIS A 12 1.64 -35.14 -33.55
N LEU A 13 0.74 -35.99 -34.05
CA LEU A 13 -0.70 -35.75 -33.98
C LEU A 13 -1.27 -35.93 -32.56
N LEU A 14 -0.69 -36.86 -31.79
CA LEU A 14 -1.06 -37.09 -30.38
C LEU A 14 -0.48 -36.03 -29.43
N ASP A 15 0.65 -35.40 -29.79
CA ASP A 15 1.33 -34.38 -28.99
C ASP A 15 0.79 -32.95 -29.21
N LYS A 16 -0.34 -32.81 -29.92
CA LYS A 16 -1.07 -31.55 -30.01
C LYS A 16 -1.77 -31.30 -28.67
N GLN A 17 -1.01 -30.83 -27.68
CA GLN A 17 -1.58 -30.22 -26.49
C GLN A 17 -2.41 -29.02 -26.95
N GLU A 18 -3.71 -29.04 -26.67
CA GLU A 18 -4.55 -27.87 -26.86
C GLU A 18 -4.08 -26.81 -25.88
N GLU A 19 -3.39 -25.78 -26.37
CA GLU A 19 -3.11 -24.58 -25.59
C GLU A 19 -4.46 -23.93 -25.23
N GLN A 20 -4.97 -24.26 -24.05
CA GLN A 20 -6.20 -23.67 -23.53
C GLN A 20 -5.92 -22.23 -23.12
N GLY A 21 -6.38 -21.28 -23.95
CA GLY A 21 -6.38 -19.86 -23.62
C GLY A 21 -7.45 -19.51 -22.57
N PHE A 22 -7.22 -18.43 -21.83
CA PHE A 22 -8.19 -17.90 -20.86
C PHE A 22 -9.43 -17.36 -21.59
N THR A 23 -10.61 -17.60 -21.05
CA THR A 23 -11.86 -17.08 -21.64
C THR A 23 -12.11 -15.62 -21.23
N LEU A 24 -12.78 -14.85 -22.08
CA LEU A 24 -13.18 -13.48 -21.75
C LEU A 24 -14.14 -13.43 -20.54
N ILE A 25 -14.95 -14.49 -20.36
CA ILE A 25 -15.89 -14.56 -19.25
C ILE A 25 -15.19 -14.79 -17.91
N GLU A 26 -14.12 -15.58 -17.87
CA GLU A 26 -13.30 -15.75 -16.66
C GLU A 26 -12.65 -14.42 -16.27
N LEU A 27 -12.09 -13.68 -17.23
CA LEU A 27 -11.50 -12.37 -16.96
C LEU A 27 -12.57 -11.40 -16.44
N LEU A 28 -13.78 -11.42 -17.02
CA LEU A 28 -14.90 -10.57 -16.63
C LEU A 28 -15.35 -10.84 -15.18
N VAL A 29 -15.44 -12.09 -14.76
CA VAL A 29 -15.80 -12.42 -13.38
C VAL A 29 -14.72 -11.95 -12.40
N VAL A 30 -13.44 -12.10 -12.77
CA VAL A 30 -12.30 -11.66 -11.94
C VAL A 30 -12.34 -10.14 -11.70
N ILE A 31 -12.54 -9.32 -12.75
CA ILE A 31 -12.61 -7.87 -12.60
C ILE A 31 -13.82 -7.43 -11.77
N ILE A 32 -14.95 -8.15 -11.85
CA ILE A 32 -16.14 -7.87 -11.03
C ILE A 32 -15.83 -8.14 -9.56
N ILE A 33 -15.20 -9.26 -9.23
CA ILE A 33 -14.82 -9.60 -7.85
C ILE A 33 -13.84 -8.55 -7.30
N ILE A 34 -12.78 -8.21 -8.05
CA ILE A 34 -11.80 -7.19 -7.64
C ILE A 34 -12.48 -5.82 -7.48
N GLY A 35 -13.41 -5.46 -8.36
CA GLY A 35 -14.17 -4.22 -8.29
C GLY A 35 -15.01 -4.10 -7.02
N ILE A 36 -15.75 -5.15 -6.65
CA ILE A 36 -16.57 -5.17 -5.44
C ILE A 36 -15.68 -5.09 -4.19
N LEU A 37 -14.61 -5.88 -4.13
CA LEU A 37 -13.68 -5.87 -3.00
C LEU A 37 -13.01 -4.49 -2.86
N SER A 38 -12.57 -3.90 -3.97
CA SER A 38 -11.90 -2.58 -3.97
C SER A 38 -12.85 -1.46 -3.53
N ALA A 39 -14.12 -1.51 -3.93
CA ALA A 39 -15.12 -0.52 -3.52
C ALA A 39 -15.32 -0.45 -2.00
N ILE A 40 -15.20 -1.60 -1.31
CA ILE A 40 -15.32 -1.67 0.16
C ILE A 40 -13.97 -1.41 0.84
N ALA A 41 -12.89 -1.96 0.31
CA ALA A 41 -11.57 -1.90 0.93
C ALA A 41 -10.92 -0.52 0.84
N LEU A 42 -11.04 0.17 -0.30
CA LEU A 42 -10.40 1.46 -0.54
C LEU A 42 -10.83 2.56 0.46
N PRO A 43 -12.12 2.83 0.71
CA PRO A 43 -12.52 3.84 1.69
C PRO A 43 -12.06 3.49 3.11
N SER A 44 -12.10 2.21 3.49
CA SER A 44 -11.60 1.74 4.78
C SER A 44 -10.09 1.96 4.92
N PHE A 45 -9.31 1.67 3.87
CA PHE A 45 -7.87 1.90 3.84
C PHE A 45 -7.54 3.39 3.96
N LEU A 46 -8.22 4.26 3.19
CA LEU A 46 -8.03 5.71 3.27
C LEU A 46 -8.37 6.27 4.65
N ASN A 47 -9.44 5.78 5.28
CA ASN A 47 -9.81 6.15 6.65
C ASN A 47 -8.73 5.72 7.66
N GLN A 48 -8.15 4.52 7.52
CA GLN A 48 -7.05 4.07 8.37
C GLN A 48 -5.79 4.92 8.19
N ALA A 49 -5.43 5.27 6.96
CA ALA A 49 -4.32 6.18 6.68
C ALA A 49 -4.55 7.56 7.33
N ASN A 50 -5.78 8.09 7.25
CA ASN A 50 -6.13 9.35 7.90
C ASN A 50 -6.06 9.27 9.43
N LYS A 51 -6.53 8.15 10.02
CA LYS A 51 -6.39 7.90 11.47
C LYS A 51 -4.92 7.81 11.89
N ALA A 52 -4.07 7.18 11.09
CA ALA A 52 -2.63 7.11 11.35
C ALA A 52 -2.01 8.52 11.37
N LYS A 53 -2.32 9.34 10.35
CA LYS A 53 -1.88 10.76 10.30
C LYS A 53 -2.36 11.56 11.51
N GLN A 54 -3.61 11.39 11.94
CA GLN A 54 -4.14 12.05 13.13
C GLN A 54 -3.43 11.59 14.42
N SER A 55 -3.13 10.29 14.52
CA SER A 55 -2.40 9.71 15.66
C SER A 55 -0.96 10.25 15.74
N GLU A 56 -0.29 10.35 14.60
CA GLU A 56 1.03 10.99 14.48
C GLU A 56 0.97 12.45 14.93
N ALA A 57 0.02 13.23 14.40
CA ALA A 57 -0.17 14.62 14.80
C ALA A 57 -0.41 14.78 16.31
N LYS A 58 -1.26 13.93 16.90
CA LYS A 58 -1.50 13.93 18.36
C LYS A 58 -0.23 13.64 19.15
N THR A 59 0.62 12.75 18.65
CA THR A 59 1.90 12.40 19.27
C THR A 59 2.89 13.56 19.21
N TYR A 60 2.97 14.25 18.08
CA TYR A 60 3.79 15.46 17.94
C TYR A 60 3.31 16.58 18.84
N VAL A 61 2.01 16.91 18.85
CA VAL A 61 1.45 17.94 19.73
C VAL A 61 1.71 17.62 21.21
N GLY A 62 1.52 16.35 21.61
CA GLY A 62 1.83 15.93 22.98
C GLY A 62 3.30 16.09 23.35
N SER A 63 4.20 15.79 22.42
CA SER A 63 5.65 15.95 22.62
C SER A 63 6.06 17.42 22.67
N MET A 64 5.47 18.26 21.82
CA MET A 64 5.64 19.72 21.86
C MET A 64 5.17 20.31 23.17
N ASN A 65 4.00 19.90 23.68
CA ASN A 65 3.50 20.38 24.96
C ASN A 65 4.49 20.08 26.09
N ARG A 66 4.97 18.83 26.19
CA ARG A 66 5.96 18.44 27.21
C ARG A 66 7.26 19.24 27.10
N ALA A 67 7.77 19.44 25.89
CA ALA A 67 8.99 20.21 25.68
C ALA A 67 8.80 21.70 26.00
N GLN A 68 7.65 22.28 25.67
CA GLN A 68 7.30 23.66 26.03
C GLN A 68 7.21 23.84 27.55
N GLN A 69 6.62 22.88 28.26
CA GLN A 69 6.59 22.92 29.72
C GLN A 69 8.00 22.82 30.33
N ALA A 70 8.86 21.96 29.78
CA ALA A 70 10.26 21.89 30.20
C ALA A 70 11.00 23.21 29.94
N ALA A 71 10.81 23.83 28.77
CA ALA A 71 11.39 25.12 28.43
C ALA A 71 10.90 26.24 29.35
N LEU A 72 9.62 26.24 29.72
CA LEU A 72 9.05 27.16 30.70
C LEU A 72 9.72 27.01 32.07
N MET A 73 9.94 25.77 32.52
CA MET A 73 10.63 25.51 33.80
C MET A 73 12.09 25.94 33.79
N GLU A 74 12.77 25.83 32.65
CA GLU A 74 14.19 26.18 32.51
C GLU A 74 14.41 27.69 32.30
N ARG A 75 13.59 28.33 31.45
CA ARG A 75 13.83 29.69 30.94
C ARG A 75 12.80 30.71 31.43
N GLY A 76 11.75 30.27 32.12
CA GLY A 76 10.66 31.12 32.61
C GLY A 76 9.68 31.59 31.53
N SER A 77 9.80 31.12 30.29
CA SER A 77 8.90 31.47 29.19
C SER A 77 8.72 30.32 28.18
N PHE A 78 7.59 30.34 27.46
CA PHE A 78 7.40 29.46 26.30
C PHE A 78 8.20 29.95 25.11
N THR A 79 8.68 29.02 24.28
CA THR A 79 9.41 29.36 23.06
C THR A 79 8.45 29.48 21.88
N SER A 80 8.66 30.49 21.04
CA SER A 80 7.95 30.69 19.78
C SER A 80 8.55 29.89 18.61
N ASP A 81 9.72 29.27 18.82
CA ASP A 81 10.45 28.54 17.79
C ASP A 81 10.52 27.04 18.14
N VAL A 82 9.93 26.21 17.29
CA VAL A 82 9.89 24.75 17.44
C VAL A 82 11.28 24.12 17.36
N SER A 83 12.21 24.72 16.61
CA SER A 83 13.58 24.22 16.48
C SER A 83 14.31 24.22 17.83
N THR A 84 14.00 25.20 18.69
CA THR A 84 14.61 25.35 20.02
C THR A 84 14.12 24.32 21.04
N LEU A 85 13.08 23.54 20.72
CA LEU A 85 12.56 22.47 21.57
C LEU A 85 13.37 21.16 21.45
N GLY A 86 14.26 21.03 20.45
CA GLY A 86 15.13 19.86 20.30
C GLY A 86 14.40 18.55 19.98
N LEU A 87 13.15 18.63 19.50
CA LEU A 87 12.29 17.47 19.28
C LEU A 87 12.58 16.71 17.96
N GLY A 88 13.48 17.22 17.12
CA GLY A 88 13.85 16.60 15.84
C GLY A 88 12.71 16.51 14.81
N ILE A 89 11.64 17.28 15.00
CA ILE A 89 10.47 17.29 14.13
C ILE A 89 10.70 18.29 13.00
N ALA A 90 10.45 17.87 11.76
CA ALA A 90 10.44 18.80 10.62
C ALA A 90 9.32 19.83 10.81
N THR A 91 9.65 21.12 10.71
CA THR A 91 8.68 22.22 10.83
C THR A 91 7.90 22.46 9.54
N GLN A 92 8.30 21.79 8.45
CA GLN A 92 7.69 21.88 7.14
C GLN A 92 7.48 20.47 6.60
N THR A 93 6.33 20.24 6.00
CA THR A 93 6.06 19.07 5.17
C THR A 93 6.18 19.49 3.71
N GLU A 94 6.95 18.77 2.90
CA GLU A 94 6.93 18.95 1.45
C GLU A 94 5.54 18.52 0.95
N ASN A 95 4.73 19.49 0.53
CA ASN A 95 3.44 19.28 -0.12
C ASN A 95 3.57 19.56 -1.61
#